data_AF-A0A7J2R4M3-F1
#
_entry.id   AF-A0A7J2R4M3-F1
#
_cell.length_a   1.000
_cell.length_b   1.000
_cell.length_c   1.000
_cell.angle_alpha   90.00
_cell.angle_beta   90.00
_cell.angle_gamma   90.00
#
_symmetry.space_group_name_H-M   'P 1'
#
loop_
_entity.id
_entity.type
_entity.pdbx_description
1 polymer ?
#
loop_
_entity_poly.entity_id
_entity_poly.type
_entity_poly.pdbx_seq_one_letter_code
_entity_poly.pdbx_strand_id
1 'polypeptide(L)'
;MSENAKIINPADIPQIDKVKSVGIGKIEGKEVFITGYNHTRGQPNDYTRPDQISQEDGKTDYWTIVTKESFDLPPKKGEPEEPINGFFVTEAIGKQIERIPNYAEALSAGGQIGPVKAIKRQSKRNPTQTYWCLAFENDEDYK
;
A
#
# COMPACT_ATOMS: atom_id res chain seq x y z
N MET A 1 -14.04 -3.23 -30.17
CA MET A 1 -12.69 -2.63 -30.10
C MET A 1 -12.76 -1.61 -28.99
N SER A 2 -12.14 -1.89 -27.84
CA SER A 2 -12.34 -1.11 -26.63
C SER A 2 -11.17 -0.14 -26.44
N GLU A 3 -11.34 1.09 -26.93
CA GLU A 3 -10.63 2.26 -26.41
C GLU A 3 -11.05 2.45 -24.95
N ASN A 4 -10.13 2.28 -23.99
CA ASN A 4 -10.22 2.86 -22.64
C ASN A 4 -8.92 2.66 -21.83
N ALA A 5 -7.76 2.94 -22.43
CA ALA A 5 -6.52 3.10 -21.67
C ALA A 5 -5.94 4.47 -22.01
N LYS A 6 -6.25 5.48 -21.19
CA LYS A 6 -5.50 6.74 -21.22
C LYS A 6 -4.13 6.46 -20.61
N ILE A 7 -3.13 6.46 -21.47
CA ILE A 7 -1.72 6.30 -21.14
C ILE A 7 -1.30 7.49 -20.27
N ILE A 8 -0.97 7.23 -19.00
CA ILE A 8 -0.31 8.20 -18.13
C ILE A 8 1.19 8.15 -18.44
N ASN A 9 1.83 9.30 -18.50
CA ASN A 9 3.22 9.43 -18.91
C ASN A 9 4.13 8.72 -17.87
N PRO A 10 5.04 7.81 -18.26
CA PRO A 10 5.86 7.04 -17.31
C PRO A 10 6.81 7.90 -16.44
N ALA A 11 7.03 9.16 -16.82
CA ALA A 11 7.79 10.14 -16.04
C ALA A 11 7.01 10.70 -14.82
N ASP A 12 5.70 10.49 -14.76
CA ASP A 12 4.83 10.93 -13.66
C ASP A 12 4.72 9.89 -12.54
N ILE A 13 5.34 8.72 -12.70
CA ILE A 13 5.35 7.65 -11.69
C ILE A 13 6.37 8.04 -10.61
N PRO A 14 5.94 8.41 -9.39
CA PRO A 14 6.86 8.83 -8.35
C PRO A 14 7.79 7.67 -7.97
N GLN A 15 9.10 7.95 -7.88
CA GLN A 15 10.10 6.98 -7.45
C GLN A 15 9.77 6.49 -6.03
N ILE A 16 9.34 5.24 -5.91
CA ILE A 16 8.74 4.68 -4.67
C ILE A 16 9.67 4.82 -3.46
N ASP A 17 10.98 4.73 -3.67
CA ASP A 17 12.02 4.91 -2.63
C ASP A 17 12.08 6.32 -2.00
N LYS A 18 11.37 7.31 -2.54
CA LYS A 18 11.33 8.69 -2.01
C LYS A 18 9.91 9.17 -1.66
N VAL A 19 8.90 8.32 -1.79
CA VAL A 19 7.52 8.73 -1.50
C VAL A 19 7.31 8.78 0.01
N LYS A 20 6.99 9.97 0.51
CA LYS A 20 6.56 10.17 1.89
C LYS A 20 5.39 9.25 2.18
N SER A 21 5.63 8.24 3.00
CA SER A 21 4.67 7.16 3.23
C SER A 21 4.16 7.19 4.66
N VAL A 22 2.85 7.01 4.84
CA VAL A 22 2.20 6.91 6.15
C VAL A 22 1.49 5.57 6.30
N GLY A 23 1.11 5.19 7.51
CA GLY A 23 0.40 3.92 7.71
C GLY A 23 -0.92 3.88 6.94
N ILE A 24 -1.19 2.76 6.25
CA ILE A 24 -2.41 2.55 5.44
C ILE A 24 -3.72 2.83 6.18
N GLY A 25 -3.73 2.68 7.50
CA GLY A 25 -4.90 3.00 8.33
C GLY A 25 -5.32 4.47 8.32
N LYS A 26 -4.50 5.38 7.77
CA LYS A 26 -4.88 6.79 7.56
C LYS A 26 -5.93 6.97 6.46
N ILE A 27 -6.09 5.98 5.58
CA ILE A 27 -7.07 5.98 4.49
C ILE A 27 -8.09 4.85 4.64
N GLU A 28 -8.39 4.45 5.89
CA GLU A 28 -9.41 3.43 6.18
C GLU A 28 -10.75 3.75 5.51
N GLY A 29 -11.31 2.77 4.80
CA GLY A 29 -12.58 2.88 4.09
C GLY A 29 -12.58 3.77 2.84
N LYS A 30 -11.46 4.46 2.52
CA LYS A 30 -11.31 5.23 1.29
C LYS A 30 -11.08 4.27 0.12
N GLU A 31 -11.80 4.50 -0.97
CA GLU A 31 -11.56 3.84 -2.25
C GLU A 31 -10.30 4.42 -2.90
N VAL A 32 -9.40 3.55 -3.35
CA VAL A 32 -8.15 3.94 -4.01
C VAL A 32 -7.80 3.00 -5.15
N PHE A 33 -7.03 3.51 -6.11
CA PHE A 33 -6.33 2.71 -7.11
C PHE A 33 -4.83 2.70 -6.81
N ILE A 34 -4.24 1.50 -6.70
CA ILE A 34 -2.81 1.32 -6.47
C ILE A 34 -2.09 1.42 -7.80
N THR A 35 -1.16 2.37 -7.91
CA THR A 35 -0.35 2.64 -9.12
C THR A 35 1.12 2.29 -8.94
N GLY A 36 1.55 2.03 -7.70
CA GLY A 36 2.90 1.57 -7.40
C GLY A 36 2.89 0.62 -6.21
N TYR A 37 3.80 -0.35 -6.24
CA TYR A 37 4.05 -1.26 -5.14
C TYR A 37 5.55 -1.52 -5.07
N ASN A 38 6.10 -1.46 -3.87
CA ASN A 38 7.50 -1.76 -3.62
C ASN A 38 7.62 -2.60 -2.35
N HIS A 39 8.54 -3.55 -2.40
CA HIS A 39 8.97 -4.35 -1.26
C HIS A 39 10.47 -4.14 -1.11
N THR A 40 10.85 -3.56 0.02
CA THR A 40 12.26 -3.26 0.32
C THR A 40 12.66 -3.86 1.66
N ARG A 41 13.95 -4.14 1.82
CA ARG A 41 14.53 -4.60 3.08
C ARG A 41 15.47 -3.53 3.61
N GLY A 42 15.15 -2.99 4.78
CA GLY A 42 15.83 -1.82 5.35
C GLY A 42 16.19 -1.98 6.82
N GLN A 43 16.82 -0.93 7.37
CA GLN A 43 17.03 -0.86 8.82
C GLN A 43 15.69 -0.65 9.53
N PRO A 44 15.43 -1.34 10.65
CA PRO A 44 14.25 -1.11 11.47
C PRO A 44 14.22 0.35 11.96
N ASN A 45 13.02 0.90 12.08
CA ASN A 45 12.80 2.23 12.67
C ASN A 45 12.14 2.09 14.05
N ASP A 46 11.90 3.21 14.74
CA ASP A 46 11.29 3.23 16.08
C ASP A 46 9.90 2.57 16.16
N TYR A 47 9.25 2.30 15.02
CA TYR A 47 7.94 1.69 14.92
C TYR A 47 7.98 0.23 14.42
N THR A 48 9.15 -0.28 14.05
CA THR A 48 9.33 -1.69 13.67
C THR A 48 9.24 -2.56 14.91
N ARG A 49 8.34 -3.55 14.90
CA ARG A 49 8.22 -4.47 16.04
C ARG A 49 9.42 -5.44 16.08
N PRO A 50 9.89 -5.84 17.28
CA PRO A 50 11.01 -6.76 17.40
C PRO A 50 10.82 -8.09 16.66
N ASP A 51 9.58 -8.58 16.58
CA ASP A 51 9.24 -9.83 15.86
C ASP A 51 9.36 -9.71 14.33
N GLN A 52 9.40 -8.48 13.80
CA GLN A 52 9.55 -8.20 12.36
C GLN A 52 11.01 -7.96 11.96
N ILE A 53 11.93 -7.96 12.93
CA ILE A 53 13.36 -7.78 12.68
C ILE A 53 13.99 -9.15 12.50
N SER A 54 14.59 -9.37 11.33
CA SER A 54 15.30 -10.60 11.02
C SER A 54 16.48 -10.77 11.98
N GLN A 55 16.53 -11.89 12.71
CA GLN A 55 17.60 -12.16 13.68
C GLN A 55 18.96 -12.41 13.03
N GLU A 56 19.02 -12.75 11.74
CA GLU A 56 20.26 -13.06 11.03
C GLU A 56 21.02 -11.79 10.58
N ASP A 57 20.30 -10.78 10.10
CA ASP A 57 20.89 -9.60 9.44
C ASP A 57 20.41 -8.27 10.06
N GLY A 58 19.53 -8.32 11.06
CA GLY A 58 19.03 -7.14 11.79
C GLY A 58 18.14 -6.22 10.96
N LYS A 59 17.78 -6.61 9.74
CA LYS A 59 16.92 -5.85 8.82
C LYS A 59 15.45 -6.26 8.92
N THR A 60 14.58 -5.42 8.40
CA THR A 60 13.13 -5.67 8.34
C THR A 60 12.60 -5.42 6.94
N ASP A 61 11.51 -6.11 6.61
CA ASP A 61 10.83 -5.99 5.33
C ASP A 61 9.75 -4.90 5.41
N TYR A 62 9.78 -4.00 4.43
CA TYR A 62 8.85 -2.89 4.28
C TYR A 62 8.08 -3.05 2.98
N TRP A 63 6.75 -3.00 3.09
CA TRP A 63 5.84 -2.95 1.96
C TRP A 63 5.23 -1.56 1.86
N THR A 64 5.34 -0.97 0.68
CA THR A 64 4.82 0.36 0.39
C THR A 64 3.98 0.30 -0.87
N ILE A 65 2.83 0.97 -0.85
CA ILE A 65 2.01 1.21 -2.02
C ILE A 65 1.99 2.70 -2.35
N VAL A 66 1.78 3.01 -3.62
CA VAL A 66 1.44 4.35 -4.09
C VAL A 66 0.04 4.28 -4.68
N THR A 67 -0.80 5.24 -4.33
CA THR A 67 -2.16 5.37 -4.87
C THR A 67 -2.23 6.47 -5.91
N LYS A 68 -3.20 6.36 -6.82
CA LYS A 68 -3.54 7.43 -7.77
C LYS A 68 -4.09 8.65 -7.05
N GLU A 69 -4.93 8.41 -6.06
CA GLU A 69 -5.52 9.40 -5.18
C GLU A 69 -4.46 9.92 -4.21
N SER A 70 -4.48 11.22 -3.97
CA SER A 70 -3.69 11.86 -2.92
C SER A 70 -4.62 12.38 -1.84
N PHE A 71 -4.15 12.35 -0.60
CA PHE A 71 -4.94 12.71 0.57
C PHE A 71 -4.26 13.81 1.37
N ASP A 72 -4.99 14.87 1.69
CA ASP A 72 -4.58 15.87 2.69
C ASP A 72 -4.60 15.23 4.07
N LEU A 73 -3.48 14.65 4.46
CA LEU A 73 -3.29 14.02 5.76
C LEU A 73 -2.51 14.96 6.67
N PRO A 74 -2.87 15.04 7.96
CA PRO A 74 -2.19 15.94 8.89
C PRO A 74 -0.69 15.62 8.91
N PRO A 75 0.18 16.62 8.66
CA PRO A 75 1.61 16.41 8.60
C PRO A 75 2.13 15.98 9.98
N LYS A 76 3.30 15.31 10.02
CA LYS A 76 4.01 15.19 11.29
C LYS A 76 4.41 16.58 11.76
N LYS A 77 4.52 16.74 13.08
CA LYS A 77 4.85 18.02 13.72
C LYS A 77 6.12 18.62 13.10
N GLY A 78 5.99 19.76 12.43
CA GLY A 78 7.10 20.50 11.82
C GLY A 78 7.28 20.29 10.30
N GLU A 79 6.43 19.50 9.65
CA GLU A 79 6.45 19.33 8.20
C GLU A 79 5.37 20.19 7.50
N PRO A 80 5.60 20.62 6.24
CA PRO A 80 4.57 21.28 5.44
C PRO A 80 3.39 20.34 5.16
N GLU A 81 2.19 20.93 5.01
CA GLU A 81 1.00 20.23 4.52
C GLU A 81 1.19 19.92 3.04
N GLU A 82 1.36 18.64 2.72
CA GLU A 82 1.49 18.15 1.36
C GLU A 82 0.58 16.93 1.17
N PRO A 83 -0.10 16.81 0.02
CA PRO A 83 -0.99 15.69 -0.24
C PRO A 83 -0.17 14.39 -0.35
N ILE A 84 -0.58 13.38 0.40
CA ILE A 84 0.14 12.10 0.53
C ILE A 84 -0.56 11.04 -0.32
N ASN A 85 0.22 10.36 -1.16
CA ASN A 85 -0.22 9.22 -1.97
C ASN A 85 0.59 7.94 -1.71
N GLY A 86 1.57 7.98 -0.80
CA GLY A 86 2.36 6.82 -0.39
C GLY A 86 1.89 6.24 0.95
N PHE A 87 1.81 4.91 1.03
CA PHE A 87 1.35 4.22 2.23
C PHE A 87 2.18 3.00 2.56
N PHE A 88 2.64 2.92 3.82
CA PHE A 88 3.15 1.69 4.40
C PHE A 88 2.01 0.72 4.67
N VAL A 89 2.15 -0.49 4.15
CA VAL A 89 1.18 -1.57 4.29
C VAL A 89 1.77 -2.73 5.07
N THR A 90 0.89 -3.59 5.58
CA THR A 90 1.31 -4.82 6.26
C THR A 90 1.77 -5.87 5.25
N GLU A 91 2.57 -6.83 5.69
CA GLU A 91 2.94 -8.01 4.90
C GLU A 91 1.70 -8.72 4.33
N ALA A 92 0.60 -8.78 5.08
CA ALA A 92 -0.65 -9.37 4.63
C ALA A 92 -1.20 -8.68 3.37
N ILE A 93 -1.18 -7.33 3.34
CA ILE A 93 -1.56 -6.56 2.16
C ILE A 93 -0.54 -6.76 1.03
N GLY A 94 0.77 -6.73 1.34
CA GLY A 94 1.81 -6.98 0.35
C GLY A 94 1.56 -8.29 -0.40
N LYS A 95 1.33 -9.38 0.36
CA LYS A 95 0.99 -10.68 -0.20
C LYS A 95 -0.33 -10.73 -0.95
N GLN A 96 -1.32 -9.88 -0.63
CA GLN A 96 -2.55 -9.78 -1.42
C GLN A 96 -2.26 -9.23 -2.82
N ILE A 97 -1.42 -8.21 -2.92
CA ILE A 97 -1.00 -7.61 -4.20
C ILE A 97 -0.18 -8.63 -5.00
N GLU A 98 0.77 -9.29 -4.36
CA GLU A 98 1.66 -10.27 -5.02
C GLU A 98 0.92 -11.51 -5.58
N ARG A 99 -0.28 -11.79 -5.07
CA ARG A 99 -1.14 -12.87 -5.57
C ARG A 99 -1.92 -12.50 -6.83
N ILE A 100 -1.98 -11.22 -7.18
CA ILE A 100 -2.66 -10.77 -8.40
C ILE A 100 -1.77 -11.17 -9.59
N PRO A 101 -2.32 -11.91 -10.58
CA PRO A 101 -1.53 -12.31 -11.74
C PRO A 101 -1.01 -11.08 -12.49
N ASN A 102 0.26 -11.10 -12.86
CA ASN A 102 0.95 -10.05 -13.62
C ASN A 102 0.94 -8.65 -12.97
N TYR A 103 0.77 -8.55 -11.64
CA TYR A 103 0.72 -7.26 -10.93
C TYR A 103 1.95 -6.38 -11.23
N ALA A 104 3.16 -6.98 -11.22
CA ALA A 104 4.41 -6.24 -11.38
C ALA A 104 4.54 -5.65 -12.79
N GLU A 105 4.18 -6.42 -13.82
CA GLU A 105 4.18 -5.95 -15.21
C GLU A 105 3.11 -4.87 -15.41
N ALA A 106 1.91 -5.08 -14.87
CA ALA A 106 0.81 -4.12 -14.95
C ALA A 106 1.19 -2.77 -14.33
N LEU A 107 1.75 -2.77 -13.11
CA LEU A 107 2.19 -1.53 -12.44
C LEU A 107 3.37 -0.87 -13.15
N SER A 108 4.34 -1.65 -13.64
CA SER A 108 5.50 -1.12 -14.36
C SER A 108 5.12 -0.47 -15.70
N ALA A 109 4.03 -0.94 -16.32
CA ALA A 109 3.47 -0.35 -17.54
C ALA A 109 2.58 0.89 -17.28
N GLY A 110 2.50 1.38 -16.04
CA GLY A 110 1.61 2.48 -15.66
C GLY A 110 0.15 2.07 -15.46
N GLY A 111 -0.11 0.77 -15.32
CA GLY A 111 -1.41 0.24 -14.94
C GLY A 111 -1.76 0.50 -13.47
N GLN A 112 -2.94 0.05 -13.08
CA GLN A 112 -3.47 0.25 -11.73
C GLN A 112 -4.16 -1.02 -11.21
N ILE A 113 -4.09 -1.23 -9.90
CA ILE A 113 -4.78 -2.29 -9.18
C ILE A 113 -5.91 -1.67 -8.37
N GLY A 114 -7.15 -2.11 -8.63
CA GLY A 114 -8.33 -1.64 -7.92
C GLY A 114 -9.56 -1.54 -8.80
N PRO A 115 -10.65 -0.97 -8.27
CA PRO A 115 -10.66 -0.19 -7.03
C PRO A 115 -10.54 -1.09 -5.77
N VAL A 116 -9.90 -0.57 -4.72
CA VAL A 116 -9.75 -1.25 -3.42
C VAL A 116 -10.02 -0.32 -2.25
N LYS A 117 -10.44 -0.88 -1.11
CA LYS A 117 -10.55 -0.17 0.17
C LYS A 117 -9.64 -0.80 1.22
N ALA A 118 -8.93 0.04 1.98
CA ALA A 118 -8.18 -0.41 3.15
C ALA A 118 -9.14 -0.63 4.33
N ILE A 119 -9.23 -1.86 4.83
CA ILE A 119 -10.14 -2.22 5.92
C ILE A 119 -9.44 -3.10 6.96
N LYS A 120 -10.00 -3.14 8.17
CA LYS A 120 -9.62 -4.12 9.19
C LYS A 120 -10.54 -5.34 9.12
N ARG A 121 -9.96 -6.52 8.95
CA ARG A 121 -10.68 -7.79 9.07
C ARG A 121 -10.32 -8.49 10.37
N GLN A 122 -11.29 -9.20 10.93
CA GLN A 122 -11.06 -10.10 12.07
C GLN A 122 -10.40 -11.38 11.56
N SER A 123 -9.37 -11.85 12.27
CA SER A 123 -8.69 -13.09 11.91
C SER A 123 -9.60 -14.29 12.15
N LYS A 124 -9.79 -15.11 11.10
CA LYS A 124 -10.53 -16.38 11.20
C LYS A 124 -9.82 -17.40 12.11
N ARG A 125 -8.50 -17.28 12.28
CA ARG A 125 -7.70 -18.15 13.16
C ARG A 125 -7.70 -17.69 14.62
N ASN A 126 -7.74 -16.37 14.85
CA ASN A 126 -7.76 -15.78 16.18
C ASN A 126 -8.80 -14.66 16.22
N PRO A 127 -10.03 -14.92 16.69
CA PRO A 127 -11.12 -13.96 16.64
C PRO A 127 -10.85 -12.71 17.47
N THR A 128 -9.89 -12.70 18.38
CA THR A 128 -9.50 -11.52 19.17
C THR A 128 -8.54 -10.58 18.44
N GLN A 129 -8.01 -10.99 17.27
CA GLN A 129 -7.05 -10.20 16.50
C GLN A 129 -7.69 -9.63 15.23
N THR A 130 -7.37 -8.38 14.93
CA THR A 130 -7.70 -7.73 13.66
C THR A 130 -6.41 -7.46 12.88
N TYR A 131 -6.52 -7.48 11.56
CA TYR A 131 -5.42 -7.18 10.66
C TYR A 131 -5.91 -6.31 9.50
N TRP A 132 -5.00 -5.49 8.96
CA TRP A 132 -5.25 -4.70 7.77
C TRP A 132 -5.21 -5.57 6.52
N CYS A 133 -6.17 -5.36 5.63
CA CYS A 133 -6.23 -5.98 4.32
C CYS A 133 -6.83 -5.02 3.28
N LEU A 134 -6.68 -5.36 2.01
CA LEU A 134 -7.40 -4.72 0.91
C LEU A 134 -8.69 -5.51 0.65
N ALA A 135 -9.83 -4.81 0.65
CA ALA A 135 -11.07 -5.31 0.06
C ALA A 135 -11.12 -4.87 -1.41
N PHE A 136 -11.32 -5.81 -2.32
CA PHE A 136 -11.55 -5.55 -3.75
C PHE A 136 -13.04 -5.46 -4.02
N GLU A 137 -13.44 -4.89 -5.15
CA GLU A 137 -14.85 -4.71 -5.52
C GLU A 137 -15.72 -5.98 -5.38
N ASN A 138 -15.13 -7.17 -5.57
CA ASN A 138 -15.81 -8.46 -5.46
C ASN A 138 -15.89 -9.01 -4.02
N ASP A 139 -15.26 -8.38 -3.05
CA ASP A 139 -15.32 -8.76 -1.64
C ASP A 139 -16.61 -8.25 -0.97
N GLU A 140 -17.23 -9.04 -0.09
CA GLU A 140 -18.40 -8.60 0.68
C GLU A 140 -18.12 -7.36 1.53
N ASP A 141 -16.91 -7.28 2.09
CA ASP A 141 -16.46 -6.15 2.93
C ASP A 141 -16.13 -4.87 2.12
N TYR A 142 -16.30 -4.89 0.79
CA TYR A 142 -16.10 -3.71 -0.05
C TYR A 142 -17.28 -2.73 0.02
N LYS A 143 -18.48 -3.23 0.33
CA LYS A 143 -19.74 -2.48 0.22
C LYS A 143 -19.85 -1.35 1.23
#